data_AF-A0A852TEK0-F1
#
_entry.id   AF-A0A852TEK0-F1
#
_cell.length_a   1.000
_cell.length_b   1.000
_cell.length_c   1.000
_cell.angle_alpha   90.00
_cell.angle_beta   90.00
_cell.angle_gamma   90.00
#
_symmetry.space_group_name_H-M   'P 1'
#
loop_
_entity.id
_entity.type
_entity.pdbx_description
1 polymer ?
#
loop_
_entity_poly.entity_id
_entity_poly.type
_entity_poly.pdbx_seq_one_letter_code
_entity_poly.pdbx_strand_id
1 'polypeptide(L)'
;MTTQNNNHSRVFVEAKKENFFETSKYLNLPDLQFFNWCNRQYQVNRGVYNTIDQWFYEYGIVNIHFRRIQILAFLDFVKDDMLEKQPKFIRFGHGGLSKRLNEFMNDFGQSNNVIPLKKPSK
;
A
#
# COMPACT_ATOMS: atom_id res chain seq x y z
N MET A 1 20.25 29.91 11.83
CA MET A 1 20.74 29.84 10.44
C MET A 1 20.33 28.51 9.85
N THR A 2 19.59 28.59 8.74
CA THR A 2 19.18 27.55 7.75
C THR A 2 18.49 26.27 8.23
N THR A 3 17.16 26.38 8.27
CA THR A 3 16.16 25.35 7.99
C THR A 3 16.37 24.73 6.59
N GLN A 4 16.25 23.42 6.45
CA GLN A 4 15.76 22.79 5.21
C GLN A 4 14.65 21.79 5.55
N ASN A 5 13.47 22.15 5.07
CA ASN A 5 12.17 21.52 5.27
C ASN A 5 11.86 20.74 3.98
N ASN A 6 11.92 19.41 4.00
CA ASN A 6 11.65 18.60 2.82
C ASN A 6 10.16 18.23 2.73
N ASN A 7 9.40 19.16 2.16
CA ASN A 7 7.97 19.09 1.81
C ASN A 7 7.66 18.11 0.65
N HIS A 8 8.23 16.90 0.61
CA HIS A 8 8.03 16.01 -0.55
C HIS A 8 6.72 15.18 -0.51
N SER A 9 5.98 15.17 0.60
CA SER A 9 4.83 14.27 0.78
C SER A 9 3.46 14.92 0.62
N ARG A 10 3.37 16.23 0.35
CA ARG A 10 2.09 16.99 0.43
C ARG A 10 1.35 17.24 -0.89
N VAL A 11 1.77 16.64 -2.01
CA VAL A 11 1.18 16.96 -3.34
C VAL A 11 0.20 15.89 -3.86
N PHE A 12 0.04 14.75 -3.19
CA PHE A 12 -0.61 13.59 -3.83
C PHE A 12 -2.12 13.43 -3.61
N VAL A 13 -2.76 14.14 -2.68
CA VAL A 13 -4.07 13.67 -2.17
C VAL A 13 -5.30 14.37 -2.76
N GLU A 14 -5.26 15.65 -3.15
CA GLU A 14 -6.52 16.36 -3.43
C GLU A 14 -6.84 16.68 -4.90
N ALA A 15 -5.87 16.67 -5.83
CA ALA A 15 -6.13 17.16 -7.20
C ALA A 15 -6.22 16.09 -8.32
N LYS A 16 -6.10 14.79 -8.02
CA LYS A 16 -5.99 13.72 -9.05
C LYS A 16 -7.02 12.59 -8.97
N LYS A 17 -8.13 12.79 -8.27
CA LYS A 17 -9.04 11.68 -7.91
C LYS A 17 -9.81 11.06 -9.09
N GLU A 18 -10.04 11.80 -10.17
CA GLU A 18 -10.90 11.31 -11.26
C GLU A 18 -10.14 10.76 -12.49
N ASN A 19 -8.90 11.21 -12.76
CA ASN A 19 -8.15 10.80 -13.97
C ASN A 19 -6.96 9.85 -13.71
N PHE A 20 -6.58 9.58 -12.46
CA PHE A 20 -5.40 8.73 -12.17
C PHE A 20 -5.70 7.22 -12.31
N PHE A 21 -6.94 6.79 -12.07
CA PHE A 21 -7.30 5.37 -12.10
C PHE A 21 -7.53 4.84 -13.52
N GLU A 22 -8.10 5.66 -14.39
CA GLU A 22 -8.28 5.33 -15.80
C GLU A 22 -6.94 5.32 -16.57
N THR A 23 -5.98 6.19 -16.18
CA THR A 23 -4.67 6.28 -16.83
C THR A 23 -3.61 5.32 -16.29
N SER A 24 -3.81 4.76 -15.09
CA SER A 24 -2.88 3.77 -14.54
C SER A 24 -3.11 2.40 -15.17
N LYS A 25 -2.45 2.16 -16.31
CA LYS A 25 -2.49 0.89 -17.07
C LYS A 25 -2.32 -0.36 -16.21
N TYR A 26 -1.67 -0.26 -15.05
CA TYR A 26 -1.41 -1.38 -14.15
C TYR A 26 -2.62 -1.74 -13.29
N LEU A 27 -3.42 -0.74 -12.86
CA LEU A 27 -4.58 -0.95 -11.99
C LEU A 27 -5.73 -1.67 -12.70
N ASN A 28 -5.71 -1.71 -14.03
CA ASN A 28 -6.68 -2.42 -14.87
C ASN A 28 -6.16 -3.77 -15.38
N LEU A 29 -4.95 -4.19 -14.99
CA LEU A 29 -4.43 -5.50 -15.37
C LEU A 29 -5.30 -6.62 -14.77
N PRO A 30 -5.47 -7.75 -15.47
CA PRO A 30 -5.93 -9.00 -14.87
C PRO A 30 -5.11 -9.36 -13.62
N ASP A 31 -5.73 -10.06 -12.66
CA ASP A 31 -5.14 -10.30 -11.33
C ASP A 31 -3.74 -10.91 -11.39
N LEU A 32 -3.53 -11.90 -12.26
CA LEU A 32 -2.21 -12.52 -12.43
C LEU A 32 -1.17 -11.52 -12.96
N GLN A 33 -1.56 -10.65 -13.89
CA GLN A 33 -0.66 -9.67 -14.48
C GLN A 33 -0.33 -8.55 -13.49
N PHE A 34 -1.31 -8.12 -12.70
CA PHE A 34 -1.10 -7.16 -11.61
C PHE A 34 -0.16 -7.74 -10.54
N PHE A 35 -0.42 -8.97 -10.08
CA PHE A 35 0.48 -9.68 -9.15
C PHE A 35 1.90 -9.79 -9.71
N ASN A 36 2.05 -10.22 -10.96
CA ASN A 36 3.37 -10.36 -11.59
C ASN A 36 4.11 -9.02 -11.67
N TRP A 37 3.38 -7.92 -11.88
CA TRP A 37 3.96 -6.58 -11.83
C TRP A 37 4.44 -6.24 -10.41
N CYS A 38 3.61 -6.46 -9.38
CA CYS A 38 4.00 -6.26 -7.98
C CYS A 38 5.22 -7.12 -7.59
N ASN A 39 5.25 -8.39 -8.01
CA ASN A 39 6.36 -9.29 -7.75
C ASN A 39 7.68 -8.76 -8.34
N ARG A 40 7.65 -8.23 -9.57
CA ARG A 40 8.86 -7.66 -10.19
C ARG A 40 9.34 -6.38 -9.52
N GLN A 41 8.42 -5.51 -9.09
CA GLN A 41 8.78 -4.21 -8.50
C GLN A 41 9.21 -4.32 -7.04
N TYR A 42 8.51 -5.17 -6.28
CA TYR A 42 8.62 -5.22 -4.81
C TYR A 42 9.19 -6.53 -4.30
N GLN A 43 9.43 -7.52 -5.17
CA GLN A 43 9.84 -8.85 -4.75
C GLN A 43 8.86 -9.44 -3.71
N VAL A 44 7.56 -9.14 -3.85
CA VAL A 44 6.51 -9.73 -3.02
C VAL A 44 6.15 -11.13 -3.54
N ASN A 45 6.15 -12.14 -2.67
CA ASN A 45 5.73 -13.48 -3.07
C ASN A 45 4.19 -13.61 -3.08
N ARG A 46 3.66 -14.66 -3.74
CA ARG A 46 2.22 -14.86 -3.92
C ARG A 46 1.46 -14.97 -2.60
N GLY A 47 2.01 -15.70 -1.62
CA GLY A 47 1.35 -15.88 -0.33
C GLY A 47 1.17 -14.55 0.41
N VAL A 48 2.26 -13.78 0.52
CA VAL A 48 2.25 -12.45 1.14
C VAL A 48 1.31 -11.50 0.40
N TYR A 49 1.38 -11.45 -0.93
CA TYR A 49 0.48 -10.62 -1.74
C TYR A 49 -0.99 -10.95 -1.46
N ASN A 50 -1.36 -12.23 -1.49
CA ASN A 50 -2.73 -12.67 -1.23
C ASN A 50 -3.19 -12.31 0.18
N THR A 51 -2.31 -12.42 1.18
CA THR A 51 -2.63 -12.00 2.55
C THR A 51 -2.86 -10.50 2.65
N ILE A 52 -2.05 -9.67 1.97
CA ILE A 52 -2.24 -8.22 1.93
C ILE A 52 -3.58 -7.88 1.26
N ASP A 53 -3.88 -8.48 0.10
CA ASP A 53 -5.13 -8.25 -0.62
C ASP A 53 -6.34 -8.64 0.23
N GLN A 54 -6.33 -9.85 0.82
CA GLN A 54 -7.40 -10.29 1.71
C GLN A 54 -7.56 -9.37 2.92
N TRP A 55 -6.45 -8.94 3.54
CA TRP A 55 -6.48 -8.07 4.71
C TRP A 55 -7.15 -6.72 4.39
N PHE A 56 -6.80 -6.09 3.26
CA PHE A 56 -7.44 -4.83 2.86
C PHE A 56 -8.91 -5.01 2.49
N TYR A 57 -9.29 -6.15 1.91
CA TYR A 57 -10.68 -6.47 1.66
C TYR A 57 -11.47 -6.58 2.97
N GLU A 58 -10.96 -7.34 3.94
CA GLU A 58 -11.56 -7.50 5.28
C GLU A 58 -11.59 -6.19 6.08
N TYR A 59 -10.62 -5.30 5.85
CA TYR A 59 -10.62 -3.95 6.42
C TYR A 59 -11.74 -3.07 5.83
N GLY A 60 -12.31 -3.42 4.69
CA GLY A 60 -13.45 -2.74 4.06
C GLY A 60 -13.16 -2.10 2.70
N ILE A 61 -11.98 -2.32 2.11
CA ILE A 61 -11.60 -1.75 0.81
C ILE A 61 -12.04 -2.70 -0.31
N VAL A 62 -13.36 -2.72 -0.55
CA VAL A 62 -14.01 -3.69 -1.46
C VAL A 62 -13.70 -3.41 -2.93
N ASN A 63 -13.68 -2.13 -3.34
CA ASN A 63 -13.38 -1.75 -4.72
C ASN A 63 -11.95 -2.18 -5.09
N ILE A 64 -11.81 -2.95 -6.16
CA ILE A 64 -10.53 -3.55 -6.55
C ILE A 64 -9.48 -2.51 -6.92
N HIS A 65 -9.86 -1.41 -7.58
CA HIS A 65 -8.90 -0.35 -7.90
C HIS A 65 -8.40 0.33 -6.64
N PHE A 66 -9.30 0.65 -5.70
CA PHE A 66 -8.91 1.22 -4.42
C PHE A 66 -8.00 0.28 -3.62
N ARG A 67 -8.32 -1.01 -3.57
CA ARG A 67 -7.49 -1.99 -2.89
C ARG A 67 -6.10 -2.12 -3.51
N ARG A 68 -6.02 -2.14 -4.85
CA ARG A 68 -4.74 -2.18 -5.56
C ARG A 68 -3.86 -0.97 -5.26
N ILE A 69 -4.42 0.24 -5.16
CA ILE A 69 -3.65 1.42 -4.73
C ILE A 69 -3.08 1.20 -3.33
N GLN A 70 -3.89 0.70 -2.40
CA GLN A 70 -3.46 0.47 -1.02
C GLN A 70 -2.38 -0.60 -0.93
N ILE A 71 -2.48 -1.66 -1.75
CA ILE A 71 -1.41 -2.64 -1.91
C ILE A 71 -0.12 -1.97 -2.38
N LEU A 72 -0.17 -1.11 -3.40
CA LEU A 72 1.02 -0.42 -3.91
C LEU A 72 1.64 0.50 -2.85
N ALA A 73 0.81 1.33 -2.20
CA ALA A 73 1.25 2.23 -1.15
C ALA A 73 1.86 1.48 0.03
N PHE A 74 1.28 0.36 0.44
CA PHE A 74 1.84 -0.49 1.49
C PHE A 74 3.18 -1.11 1.07
N LEU A 75 3.28 -1.62 -0.16
CA LEU A 75 4.51 -2.20 -0.67
C LEU A 75 5.63 -1.16 -0.80
N ASP A 76 5.32 0.09 -1.17
CA ASP A 76 6.26 1.21 -1.12
C ASP A 76 6.68 1.52 0.32
N PHE A 77 5.74 1.57 1.27
CA PHE A 77 6.01 1.84 2.69
C PHE A 77 7.00 0.86 3.31
N VAL A 78 6.91 -0.44 2.99
CA VAL A 78 7.82 -1.47 3.55
C VAL A 78 9.09 -1.69 2.73
N LYS A 79 9.23 -1.02 1.58
CA LYS A 79 10.36 -1.22 0.67
C LYS A 79 11.68 -0.73 1.26
N ASP A 80 11.66 0.40 1.96
CA ASP A 80 12.87 1.06 2.46
C ASP A 80 13.56 0.26 3.58
N ASP A 81 12.79 -0.55 4.32
CA ASP A 81 13.32 -1.44 5.36
C ASP A 81 14.14 -2.62 4.79
N MET A 82 14.18 -2.81 3.46
CA MET A 82 14.86 -3.92 2.79
C MET A 82 16.28 -3.57 2.31
N LEU A 83 16.76 -2.34 2.51
CA LEU A 83 18.00 -1.85 1.89
C LEU A 83 19.29 -2.50 2.40
N GLU A 84 19.28 -3.21 3.53
CA GLU A 84 20.54 -3.65 4.14
C GLU A 84 21.01 -5.08 3.78
N LYS A 85 20.15 -6.00 3.31
CA LYS A 85 20.57 -7.40 3.04
C LYS A 85 19.79 -8.11 1.92
N GLN A 86 19.46 -7.41 0.83
CA GLN A 86 18.87 -7.90 -0.44
C GLN A 86 18.31 -9.35 -0.44
N PRO A 87 17.27 -9.67 0.35
CA PRO A 87 16.62 -10.96 0.23
C PRO A 87 15.82 -10.99 -1.07
N LYS A 88 15.82 -12.13 -1.79
CA LYS A 88 15.05 -12.32 -3.05
C LYS A 88 13.55 -12.03 -2.93
N PHE A 89 13.01 -12.00 -1.70
CA PHE A 89 11.62 -11.66 -1.44
C PHE A 89 11.47 -10.86 -0.14
N ILE A 90 10.46 -10.00 -0.07
CA ILE A 90 10.01 -9.40 1.19
C ILE A 90 9.58 -10.52 2.14
N ARG A 91 10.04 -10.44 3.39
CA ARG A 91 9.72 -11.40 4.44
C ARG A 91 9.16 -10.69 5.65
N PHE A 92 8.10 -11.27 6.19
CA PHE A 92 7.53 -10.88 7.46
C PHE A 92 7.73 -12.04 8.42
N GLY A 93 8.22 -11.75 9.63
CA GLY A 93 8.22 -12.73 10.71
C GLY A 93 6.80 -13.18 11.06
N HIS A 94 6.66 -14.17 11.94
CA HIS A 94 5.34 -14.63 12.38
C HIS A 94 4.51 -13.46 12.93
N GLY A 95 3.31 -13.24 12.39
CA GLY A 95 2.44 -12.10 12.73
C GLY A 95 2.94 -10.71 12.27
N GLY A 96 4.14 -10.62 11.68
CA GLY A 96 4.76 -9.34 11.32
C GLY A 96 4.04 -8.59 10.21
N LEU A 97 3.40 -9.30 9.28
CA LEU A 97 2.67 -8.69 8.17
C LEU A 97 1.45 -7.90 8.67
N SER A 98 0.59 -8.53 9.46
CA SER A 98 -0.60 -7.87 10.03
C SER A 98 -0.21 -6.69 10.91
N LYS A 99 0.91 -6.76 11.64
CA LYS A 99 1.42 -5.64 12.42
C LYS A 99 1.79 -4.46 11.52
N ARG A 100 2.58 -4.68 10.47
CA ARG A 100 2.96 -3.63 9.51
C ARG A 100 1.76 -3.03 8.77
N LEU A 101 0.75 -3.83 8.45
CA LEU A 101 -0.49 -3.36 7.83
C LEU A 101 -1.27 -2.42 8.77
N ASN A 102 -1.33 -2.74 10.07
CA ASN A 102 -1.94 -1.84 11.05
C ASN A 102 -1.13 -0.56 11.24
N GLU A 103 0.20 -0.65 11.31
CA GLU A 103 1.09 0.52 11.36
C GLU A 103 0.86 1.44 10.16
N PHE A 104 0.87 0.87 8.95
CA PHE A 104 0.58 1.59 7.71
C PHE A 104 -0.78 2.32 7.76
N MET A 105 -1.84 1.65 8.19
CA MET A 105 -3.18 2.27 8.25
C MET A 105 -3.29 3.33 9.36
N ASN A 106 -2.58 3.16 10.47
CA ASN A 106 -2.54 4.15 11.54
C ASN A 106 -1.75 5.40 11.11
N ASP A 107 -0.61 5.22 10.44
CA ASP A 107 0.20 6.32 9.91
C ASP A 107 -0.56 7.10 8.82
N PHE A 108 -1.29 6.39 7.95
CA PHE A 108 -2.21 7.01 6.99
C PHE A 108 -3.34 7.80 7.68
N GLY A 109 -3.95 7.23 8.73
CA GLY A 109 -5.06 7.84 9.45
C GLY A 109 -4.70 9.09 10.27
N GLN A 110 -3.43 9.23 10.69
CA GLN A 110 -2.95 10.39 11.44
C GLN A 110 -2.47 11.54 10.52
N SER A 111 -2.38 11.31 9.21
CA SER A 111 -2.21 12.37 8.21
C SER A 111 -3.58 13.01 7.90
N ASN A 112 -3.95 14.00 8.71
CA ASN A 112 -5.25 14.69 8.76
C ASN A 112 -5.98 14.94 7.42
N ASN A 113 -7.31 14.68 7.43
CA ASN A 113 -8.36 14.93 6.42
C ASN A 113 -8.79 13.79 5.47
N VAL A 114 -8.92 12.55 5.96
CA VAL A 114 -9.75 11.53 5.30
C VAL A 114 -10.78 10.98 6.28
N ILE A 115 -12.05 11.00 5.86
CA ILE A 115 -13.21 10.50 6.60
C ILE A 115 -12.86 9.14 7.20
N PRO A 116 -13.02 8.92 8.51
CA PRO A 116 -12.83 7.61 9.09
C PRO A 116 -13.84 6.68 8.44
N LEU A 117 -13.39 5.77 7.57
CA LEU A 117 -14.19 4.61 7.20
C LEU A 117 -14.33 3.81 8.50
N LYS A 118 -15.50 3.99 9.12
CA LYS A 118 -15.86 3.44 10.41
C LYS A 118 -15.47 1.96 10.42
N LYS A 119 -14.54 1.61 11.30
CA LYS A 119 -14.20 0.21 11.60
C LYS A 119 -15.52 -0.53 11.80
N PRO A 120 -15.81 -1.63 11.08
CA PRO A 120 -17.02 -2.38 11.35
C PRO A 120 -16.95 -2.85 12.80
N SER A 121 -17.90 -2.38 13.61
CA SER A 121 -18.10 -2.87 14.97
C SER A 121 -18.34 -4.38 14.89
N LYS A 122 -17.55 -5.15 15.65
CA LYS A 122 -17.96 -6.50 16.01
C LYS A 122 -19.18 -6.43 16.92
#